data_AF-A0A6M1NMF0-F1
#
_entry.id   AF-A0A6M1NMF0-F1
#
_cell.length_a   1.000
_cell.length_b   1.000
_cell.length_c   1.000
_cell.angle_alpha   90.00
_cell.angle_beta   90.00
_cell.angle_gamma   90.00
#
_symmetry.space_group_name_H-M   'P 1'
#
loop_
_entity.id
_entity.type
_entity.pdbx_description
1 polymer ?
#
loop_
_entity_poly.entity_id
_entity_poly.type
_entity_poly.pdbx_seq_one_letter_code
_entity_poly.pdbx_strand_id
1 'polypeptide(L)' 'MQIIMVTDKDNISTLPFAERVRLGVQKALRKLAEESALKGESLVVKIEGEVKEVPAKDLLANMPKAR' A
#
# COMPACT_ATOMS: atom_id res chain seq x y z
N MET A 1 -12.89 -16.49 2.66
CA MET A 1 -12.06 -15.72 1.71
C MET A 1 -10.62 -15.84 2.15
N GLN A 2 -9.77 -16.56 1.42
CA GLN A 2 -8.39 -16.80 1.79
C GLN A 2 -7.53 -15.72 1.12
N ILE A 3 -6.90 -14.85 1.92
CA ILE A 3 -5.97 -13.84 1.41
C ILE A 3 -4.68 -14.57 1.07
N ILE A 4 -4.39 -14.76 -0.22
CA ILE A 4 -3.11 -15.32 -0.67
C ILE A 4 -2.08 -14.21 -0.52
N MET A 5 -1.20 -14.34 0.46
CA MET A 5 -0.10 -13.38 0.68
C MET A 5 1.06 -13.75 -0.25
N VAL A 6 1.51 -12.78 -1.04
CA VAL A 6 2.47 -12.95 -2.13
C VAL A 6 3.59 -11.94 -1.92
N THR A 7 4.82 -12.45 -1.84
CA THR A 7 6.07 -11.73 -1.62
C THR A 7 6.77 -11.39 -2.95
N ASP A 8 7.78 -10.51 -2.91
CA ASP A 8 8.63 -10.21 -4.08
C ASP A 8 9.35 -11.44 -4.67
N LYS A 9 9.45 -12.54 -3.91
CA LYS A 9 10.04 -13.81 -4.35
C LYS A 9 9.03 -14.77 -4.98
N ASP A 10 7.73 -14.49 -4.86
CA ASP A 10 6.70 -15.34 -5.39
C ASP A 10 6.46 -15.06 -6.87
N ASN A 11 6.32 -16.13 -7.66
CA ASN A 11 6.04 -16.01 -9.08
C ASN A 11 4.60 -15.50 -9.31
N ILE A 12 4.44 -14.17 -9.31
CA ILE A 12 3.16 -13.47 -9.50
C ILE A 12 2.42 -13.84 -10.79
N SER A 13 3.08 -14.48 -11.77
CA SER A 13 2.45 -14.93 -13.01
C SER A 13 1.42 -16.04 -12.81
N THR A 14 1.48 -16.78 -11.69
CA THR A 14 0.56 -17.86 -11.36
C THR A 14 -0.73 -17.38 -10.69
N LEU A 15 -0.80 -16.09 -10.32
CA LEU A 15 -1.95 -15.50 -9.63
C LEU A 15 -3.01 -15.03 -10.63
N PRO A 16 -4.29 -15.03 -10.21
CA PRO A 16 -5.36 -14.37 -10.97
C PRO A 16 -5.01 -12.91 -11.26
N PHE A 17 -5.41 -12.40 -12.42
CA PHE A 17 -5.10 -11.03 -12.85
C PHE A 17 -5.46 -9.98 -11.79
N ALA A 18 -6.66 -10.08 -11.21
CA ALA A 18 -7.13 -9.16 -10.17
C ALA A 18 -6.18 -9.12 -8.95
N GLU A 19 -5.62 -10.26 -8.57
CA GLU A 19 -4.67 -10.34 -7.45
C GLU A 19 -3.35 -9.66 -7.78
N ARG A 20 -2.85 -9.83 -9.02
CA ARG A 20 -1.65 -9.12 -9.48
C ARG A 20 -1.84 -7.61 -9.49
N VAL A 21 -3.01 -7.13 -9.95
CA VAL A 21 -3.36 -5.70 -9.94
C VAL A 21 -3.40 -5.19 -8.49
N ARG A 22 -4.08 -5.91 -7.60
CA ARG A 22 -4.15 -5.56 -6.17
C ARG A 22 -2.76 -5.41 -5.56
N LEU A 23 -1.86 -6.36 -5.80
CA LEU A 23 -0.48 -6.32 -5.32
C LEU A 23 0.31 -5.16 -5.90
N GLY A 24 0.17 -4.90 -7.21
CA GLY A 24 0.82 -3.77 -7.87
C GLY A 24 0.39 -2.43 -7.29
N VAL A 25 -0.92 -2.24 -7.08
CA VAL A 25 -1.47 -1.04 -6.43
C VAL A 25 -0.96 -0.90 -5.00
N GLN A 26 -0.96 -1.98 -4.23
CA GLN A 26 -0.45 -1.96 -2.85
C GLN A 26 1.02 -1.54 -2.78
N LYS A 27 1.87 -2.05 -3.69
CA LYS A 27 3.28 -1.66 -3.79
C LYS A 27 3.44 -0.18 -4.18
N ALA A 28 2.67 0.28 -5.17
CA ALA A 28 2.73 1.66 -5.63
C ALA A 28 2.31 2.64 -4.53
N LEU A 29 1.21 2.36 -3.82
CA LEU A 29 0.72 3.21 -2.72
C LEU A 29 1.70 3.25 -1.56
N ARG A 30 2.32 2.12 -1.21
CA ARG A 30 3.34 2.09 -0.15
C ARG A 30 4.55 2.91 -0.55
N LYS A 31 5.05 2.76 -1.78
CA LYS A 31 6.19 3.56 -2.28
C LYS A 31 5.89 5.05 -2.28
N LEU A 32 4.68 5.44 -2.68
CA LEU A 32 4.20 6.83 -2.59
C LEU A 32 4.28 7.36 -1.15
N ALA A 33 3.76 6.59 -0.18
CA ALA A 33 3.81 6.99 1.23
C ALA A 33 5.25 7.05 1.78
N GLU A 34 6.13 6.12 1.37
CA GLU A 34 7.57 6.13 1.71
C GLU A 34 8.25 7.39 1.18
N GLU A 35 8.06 7.73 -0.09
CA GLU A 35 8.64 8.92 -0.72
C GLU A 35 8.12 10.24 -0.11
N SER A 36 6.81 10.34 0.15
CA SER A 36 6.23 11.50 0.82
C SER A 36 6.70 11.62 2.27
N ALA A 37 6.84 10.50 3.00
CA ALA A 37 7.36 10.54 4.37
C ALA A 37 8.81 11.02 4.43
N LEU A 38 9.65 10.64 3.46
CA LEU A 38 11.03 11.14 3.35
C LEU A 38 11.08 12.66 3.12
N LYS A 39 10.06 13.23 2.48
CA LYS A 39 9.91 14.68 2.25
C LYS A 39 9.20 15.41 3.39
N GLY A 40 8.74 14.70 4.43
CA GLY A 40 7.93 15.29 5.50
C GLY A 40 6.53 15.72 5.06
N GLU A 41 6.03 15.17 3.96
CA GLU A 41 4.73 15.50 3.38
C GLU A 41 3.58 14.72 4.04
N SER A 42 2.37 15.25 3.88
CA SER A 42 1.12 14.58 4.21
C SER A 42 0.44 14.04 2.95
N LEU A 43 -0.39 13.01 3.12
CA LEU A 43 -1.26 12.49 2.07
C LEU A 43 -2.72 12.65 2.50
N VAL A 44 -3.57 12.96 1.51
CA VAL A 44 -5.02 13.01 1.71
C VAL A 44 -5.59 11.62 1.52
N VAL A 45 -6.25 11.10 2.55
CA VAL A 45 -6.88 9.77 2.56
C VAL A 45 -8.31 9.86 3.06
N LYS A 46 -9.12 8.84 2.71
CA LYS A 46 -10.47 8.69 3.24
C LYS A 46 -10.48 7.58 4.30
N ILE A 47 -10.76 7.92 5.55
CA ILE A 47 -10.85 7.00 6.68
C ILE A 47 -12.28 7.09 7.23
N GLU A 48 -12.98 5.95 7.29
CA GLU A 48 -14.34 5.87 7.86
C GLU A 48 -15.36 6.84 7.22
N GLY A 49 -15.18 7.16 5.93
CA GLY A 49 -16.07 8.09 5.24
C GLY A 49 -15.58 9.55 5.24
N GLU A 50 -14.64 9.90 6.11
CA GLU A 50 -14.10 11.24 6.26
C GLU A 50 -12.78 11.42 5.49
N VAL A 51 -12.65 12.55 4.79
CA VAL A 51 -11.40 12.93 4.13
C VAL A 51 -10.49 13.60 5.16
N LYS A 52 -9.29 13.06 5.34
CA LYS A 52 -8.30 13.55 6.30
C LYS A 52 -6.96 13.72 5.60
N GLU A 53 -6.27 14.79 5.93
CA GLU A 53 -4.85 14.96 5.63
C GLU A 53 -4.05 14.33 6.76
N VAL A 54 -3.19 13.36 6.43
CA VAL A 54 -2.44 12.57 7.42
C VAL A 54 -0.96 12.60 7.05
N PRO A 55 -0.05 12.82 8.01
CA PRO A 55 1.38 12.73 7.76
C PRO A 55 1.75 11.37 7.16
N ALA A 56 2.51 11.37 6.06
CA ALA A 56 2.83 10.13 5.36
C ALA A 56 3.58 9.13 6.26
N LYS A 57 4.39 9.62 7.20
CA LYS A 57 5.08 8.80 8.21
C LYS A 57 4.11 8.03 9.12
N ASP A 58 3.00 8.64 9.49
CA ASP A 58 1.98 8.03 10.36
C ASP A 58 1.11 7.05 9.57
N LEU A 59 0.85 7.35 8.30
CA LEU A 59 0.18 6.42 7.38
C LEU A 59 1.00 5.12 7.22
N LEU A 60 2.31 5.22 7.01
CA LEU A 60 3.18 4.05 6.85
C LEU A 60 3.13 3.07 8.01
N ALA A 61 2.95 3.57 9.24
CA ALA A 61 2.82 2.72 10.42
C ALA A 61 1.59 1.79 10.35
N ASN A 62 0.55 2.23 9.63
CA ASN A 62 -0.73 1.52 9.49
C ASN A 62 -0.88 0.80 8.13
N MET A 63 0.08 0.97 7.21
CA MET A 63 0.05 0.28 5.92
C MET A 63 0.61 -1.15 6.01
N PRO A 64 0.06 -2.10 5.24
CA PRO A 64 0.63 -3.44 5.15
C PRO A 64 2.12 -3.39 4.83
N LYS A 65 2.93 -4.19 5.54
CA LYS A 65 4.38 -4.24 5.30
C LYS A 65 4.68 -4.73 3.88
N ALA A 66 5.57 -4.05 3.17
CA ALA A 66 6.26 -4.65 2.04
C ALA A 66 7.09 -5.81 2.61
N ARG A 67 6.84 -7.01 2.12
CA ARG A 67 7.60 -8.22 2.45
C ARG A 67 7.92 -8.95 1.16
#